data_AF-A0AAW0AXU7-F1
#
_entry.id   AF-A0AAW0AXU7-F1
#
_cell.length_a   1.000
_cell.length_b   1.000
_cell.length_c   1.000
_cell.angle_alpha   90.00
_cell.angle_beta   90.00
_cell.angle_gamma   90.00
#
_symmetry.space_group_name_H-M   'P 1'
#
loop_
_entity.id
_entity.type
_entity.pdbx_description
1 polymer ?
#
loop_
_entity_poly.entity_id
_entity_poly.type
_entity_poly.pdbx_seq_one_letter_code
_entity_poly.pdbx_strand_id
1 'polypeptide(L)'
;MLSDSLQPQPESTKPNQAVGEAEIADLGVNFSGLQVKDASPRLEAEGGELPFTIQALPLELIAEIFVAFLSPFPESSPSSGILSPILLCRICRRWREIALSTPTLWRAISLVVDDFDGPDNHNAEKLELLGYWMQRSRTQPLSLKLASSTSSQVVVPFIEAIVAHCHRWEYLDLLVPFDCLLLLQGEMPLLRELTVGPVDLRHDITRGVKLFGNAPQLWHITLRSCFLNSTLRFPWSQITHLDAHCLYEHECTDILRETPLLVACTLCVCCSDDDMVVGPAVPVLPQLQTLILLSQDLDVRLWLVLDYLTLPALQTLEVAEPCITLVSLATLAERSKCHLNELLVTEATRVESAYRDVFPGIQTIRLDGRMMQD
;
A
#
# COMPACT_ATOMS: atom_id res chain seq x y z
N MET A 1 -27.69 62.42 -35.60
CA MET A 1 -26.84 63.22 -34.72
C MET A 1 -26.32 62.30 -33.63
N LEU A 2 -25.05 62.04 -33.40
CA LEU A 2 -23.74 62.34 -34.01
C LEU A 2 -22.91 61.11 -33.59
N SER A 3 -22.42 60.26 -34.49
CA SER A 3 -21.03 60.26 -35.00
C SER A 3 -19.97 60.57 -33.94
N ASP A 4 -19.15 59.57 -33.56
CA ASP A 4 -17.72 59.68 -33.87
C ASP A 4 -17.00 58.33 -33.93
N SER A 5 -15.93 58.35 -34.71
CA SER A 5 -15.19 57.20 -35.27
C SER A 5 -13.90 56.93 -34.50
N LEU A 6 -13.35 55.72 -34.57
CA LEU A 6 -11.95 55.39 -34.95
C LEU A 6 -11.59 53.92 -34.56
N GLN A 7 -11.22 53.10 -35.53
CA GLN A 7 -10.34 51.91 -35.38
C GLN A 7 -8.85 52.38 -35.37
N PRO A 8 -7.77 51.55 -35.34
CA PRO A 8 -7.63 50.07 -35.34
C PRO A 8 -6.47 49.44 -34.47
N GLN A 9 -6.40 48.08 -34.45
CA GLN A 9 -5.21 47.18 -34.24
C GLN A 9 -4.66 46.91 -32.80
N PRO A 10 -3.82 45.87 -32.52
CA PRO A 10 -3.40 44.66 -33.28
C PRO A 10 -3.38 43.31 -32.47
N GLU A 11 -3.15 42.23 -33.23
CA GLU A 11 -2.34 41.00 -33.01
C GLU A 11 -2.18 40.22 -31.68
N SER A 12 -2.19 38.91 -31.90
CA SER A 12 -1.77 37.75 -31.12
C SER A 12 -0.84 37.92 -29.91
N THR A 13 -1.14 37.20 -28.83
CA THR A 13 -0.10 36.47 -28.07
C THR A 13 -0.71 35.25 -27.36
N LYS A 14 -0.03 34.11 -27.50
CA LYS A 14 -0.30 32.84 -26.81
C LYS A 14 -0.38 33.04 -25.29
N PRO A 15 -1.23 32.27 -24.57
CA PRO A 15 -0.93 31.96 -23.18
C PRO A 15 -0.98 30.45 -22.93
N ASN A 16 0.10 29.90 -22.37
CA ASN A 16 0.13 28.79 -21.39
C ASN A 16 1.50 28.10 -21.30
N GLN A 17 2.57 28.89 -21.13
CA GLN A 17 3.88 28.37 -20.73
C GLN A 17 4.46 29.06 -19.49
N ALA A 18 3.85 30.15 -19.00
CA ALA A 18 4.41 30.98 -17.93
C ALA A 18 3.85 30.71 -16.53
N VAL A 19 2.85 29.84 -16.37
CA VAL A 19 2.24 29.58 -15.05
C VAL A 19 2.96 28.48 -14.26
N GLY A 20 3.74 27.62 -14.93
CA GLY A 20 4.44 26.49 -14.27
C GLY A 20 5.88 26.78 -13.80
N GLU A 21 6.40 28.00 -13.97
CA GLU A 21 7.79 28.35 -13.64
C GLU A 21 7.97 28.86 -12.19
N ALA A 22 6.89 29.22 -11.50
CA ALA A 22 6.95 29.81 -10.15
C ALA A 22 6.80 28.81 -8.98
N GLU A 23 6.24 27.60 -9.19
CA GLU A 23 5.80 26.73 -8.08
C GLU A 23 6.90 25.87 -7.41
N ILE A 24 8.06 25.65 -8.04
CA ILE A 24 9.10 24.76 -7.47
C ILE A 24 10.00 25.51 -6.45
N ALA A 25 9.98 26.83 -6.47
CA ALA A 25 10.77 27.67 -5.58
C ALA A 25 10.20 27.74 -4.14
N ASP A 26 8.90 27.47 -3.97
CA ASP A 26 8.19 27.76 -2.72
C ASP A 26 7.91 26.53 -1.83
N LEU A 27 8.34 25.33 -2.24
CA LEU A 27 8.29 24.14 -1.39
C LEU A 27 9.39 24.23 -0.31
N GLY A 28 9.07 24.94 0.77
CA GLY A 28 9.91 25.22 1.92
C GLY A 28 10.46 23.95 2.57
N VAL A 29 11.72 23.64 2.28
CA VAL A 29 12.51 22.66 3.03
C VAL A 29 13.79 23.36 3.46
N ASN A 30 13.94 23.57 4.76
CA ASN A 30 15.10 24.19 5.37
C ASN A 30 16.27 23.19 5.38
N PHE A 31 17.32 23.43 4.59
CA PHE A 31 18.48 22.54 4.41
C PHE A 31 19.56 22.70 5.49
N SER A 32 19.24 23.18 6.69
CA SER A 32 20.25 23.49 7.71
C SER A 32 21.01 22.28 8.26
N GLY A 33 20.62 21.04 7.92
CA GLY A 33 21.17 19.81 8.50
C GLY A 33 22.15 19.00 7.64
N LEU A 34 22.31 19.29 6.34
CA LEU A 34 23.23 18.55 5.47
C LEU A 34 24.58 19.26 5.38
N GLN A 35 25.30 19.32 6.50
CA GLN A 35 26.76 19.45 6.42
C GLN A 35 27.31 18.10 5.97
N VAL A 36 27.49 17.95 4.66
CA VAL A 36 28.52 17.04 4.15
C VAL A 36 29.83 17.57 4.72
N LYS A 37 30.40 16.89 5.72
CA LYS A 37 31.79 17.13 6.12
C LYS A 37 32.62 17.00 4.86
N ASP A 38 33.23 18.10 4.43
CA ASP A 38 34.24 18.15 3.39
C ASP A 38 35.39 17.20 3.74
N ALA A 39 35.22 15.92 3.43
CA ALA A 39 36.29 14.96 3.29
C ALA A 39 36.51 14.78 1.79
N SER A 40 36.96 15.85 1.13
CA SER A 40 37.62 15.73 -0.16
C SER A 40 38.98 15.08 0.07
N PRO A 41 39.26 13.83 -0.37
CA PRO A 41 40.65 13.48 -0.60
C PRO A 41 41.11 14.36 -1.76
N ARG A 42 42.05 15.28 -1.48
CA ARG A 42 42.76 16.03 -2.51
C ARG A 42 43.48 15.02 -3.41
N LEU A 43 42.83 14.63 -4.49
CA LEU A 43 43.46 14.02 -5.65
C LEU A 43 44.26 15.13 -6.33
N GLU A 44 45.44 15.42 -5.80
CA GLU A 44 46.47 16.14 -6.53
C GLU A 44 47.02 15.18 -7.59
N ALA A 45 46.47 15.24 -8.80
CA ALA A 45 47.02 14.59 -9.98
C ALA A 45 46.79 15.48 -11.20
N GLU A 46 47.87 16.16 -11.61
CA GLU A 46 48.24 16.56 -12.97
C GLU A 46 47.12 16.80 -14.00
N GLY A 47 46.81 18.07 -14.25
CA GLY A 47 46.82 18.68 -15.60
C GLY A 47 46.00 18.09 -16.76
N GLY A 48 45.08 17.17 -16.53
CA GLY A 48 44.13 16.68 -17.52
C GLY A 48 42.71 16.85 -17.01
N GLU A 49 41.88 17.63 -17.71
CA GLU A 49 40.42 17.61 -17.50
C GLU A 49 39.96 16.15 -17.51
N LEU A 50 39.29 15.69 -16.45
CA LEU A 50 38.61 14.40 -16.46
C LEU A 50 37.67 14.38 -17.68
N PRO A 51 37.94 13.55 -18.71
CA PRO A 51 37.26 13.69 -20.00
C PRO A 51 35.77 13.28 -19.94
N PHE A 52 35.33 12.74 -18.81
CA PHE A 52 33.98 12.23 -18.60
C PHE A 52 33.39 12.83 -17.33
N THR A 53 32.68 13.93 -17.49
CA THR A 53 31.78 14.45 -16.44
C THR A 53 30.42 13.79 -16.57
N ILE A 54 29.59 13.83 -15.52
CA ILE A 54 28.18 13.38 -15.61
C ILE A 54 27.40 14.14 -16.69
N GLN A 55 27.90 15.31 -17.11
CA GLN A 55 27.35 16.10 -18.20
C GLN A 55 27.64 15.50 -19.59
N ALA A 56 28.61 14.60 -19.72
CA ALA A 56 28.90 13.92 -20.98
C ALA A 56 27.97 12.72 -21.23
N LEU A 57 27.21 12.27 -20.22
CA LEU A 57 26.29 11.15 -20.37
C LEU A 57 25.06 11.54 -21.22
N PRO A 58 24.56 10.62 -22.07
CA PRO A 58 23.23 10.72 -22.67
C PRO A 58 22.15 10.94 -21.60
N LEU A 59 21.10 11.69 -21.96
CA LEU A 59 20.03 12.03 -21.02
C LEU A 59 19.30 10.79 -20.50
N GLU A 60 19.25 9.73 -21.30
CA GLU A 60 18.62 8.45 -20.96
C GLU A 60 19.38 7.78 -19.81
N LEU A 61 20.72 7.78 -19.85
CA LEU A 61 21.52 7.20 -18.77
C LEU A 61 21.42 8.02 -17.48
N ILE A 62 21.31 9.35 -17.59
CA ILE A 62 21.09 10.21 -16.42
C ILE A 62 19.70 9.93 -15.82
N ALA A 63 18.68 9.75 -16.66
CA ALA A 63 17.34 9.38 -16.21
C ALA A 63 17.32 8.02 -15.51
N GLU A 64 18.04 7.01 -16.01
CA GLU A 64 18.20 5.72 -15.34
C GLU A 64 18.91 5.84 -13.99
N ILE A 65 19.97 6.67 -13.91
CA ILE A 65 20.63 6.98 -12.63
C ILE A 65 19.64 7.62 -11.64
N PHE A 66 18.78 8.53 -12.13
CA PHE A 66 17.76 9.16 -11.29
C PHE A 66 16.72 8.17 -10.79
N VAL A 67 16.28 7.23 -11.63
CA VAL A 67 15.33 6.18 -11.23
C VAL A 67 15.98 5.27 -10.17
N ALA A 68 17.24 4.89 -10.37
CA ALA A 68 17.99 4.08 -9.42
C ALA A 68 18.30 4.80 -8.08
N PHE A 69 18.21 6.13 -8.05
CA PHE A 69 18.33 6.93 -6.83
C PHE A 69 17.07 6.91 -5.96
N LEU A 70 15.89 6.60 -6.53
CA LEU A 70 14.63 6.55 -5.79
C LEU A 70 14.45 5.20 -5.07
N SER A 71 13.46 5.13 -4.18
CA SER A 71 13.02 3.84 -3.64
C SER A 71 12.56 2.91 -4.76
N PRO A 72 12.86 1.59 -4.67
CA PRO A 72 12.38 0.62 -5.63
C PRO A 72 10.85 0.63 -5.71
N PHE A 73 10.31 0.82 -6.91
CA PHE A 73 8.86 0.72 -7.13
C PHE A 73 8.36 -0.69 -6.75
N PRO A 74 7.22 -0.83 -6.05
CA PRO A 74 6.13 0.15 -5.87
C PRO A 74 6.29 1.11 -4.69
N GLU A 75 7.39 1.06 -3.96
CA GLU A 75 7.60 1.98 -2.84
C GLU A 75 7.66 3.42 -3.32
N SER A 76 7.02 4.30 -2.56
CA SER A 76 7.10 5.74 -2.77
C SER A 76 8.32 6.28 -2.06
N SER A 77 9.20 6.96 -2.78
CA SER A 77 10.15 7.87 -2.15
C SER A 77 9.43 8.93 -1.33
N PRO A 78 10.06 9.46 -0.27
CA PRO A 78 9.58 10.65 0.41
C PRO A 78 9.29 11.79 -0.56
N SER A 79 8.18 12.50 -0.36
CA SER A 79 7.83 13.67 -1.19
C SER A 79 8.85 14.80 -1.03
N SER A 80 9.52 14.88 0.13
CA SER A 80 10.62 15.79 0.43
C SER A 80 11.82 15.07 1.07
N GLY A 81 13.01 15.65 0.96
CA GLY A 81 14.23 15.10 1.57
C GLY A 81 15.03 14.15 0.66
N ILE A 82 15.82 13.26 1.28
CA ILE A 82 16.67 12.29 0.58
C ILE A 82 15.77 11.28 -0.15
N LEU A 83 16.21 10.84 -1.34
CA LEU A 83 15.45 10.00 -2.27
C LEU A 83 14.23 10.68 -2.93
N SER A 84 13.96 11.96 -2.67
CA SER A 84 12.86 12.68 -3.35
C SER A 84 13.23 13.04 -4.80
N PRO A 85 12.33 12.85 -5.79
CA PRO A 85 12.55 13.32 -7.15
C PRO A 85 12.64 14.86 -7.26
N ILE A 86 12.10 15.60 -6.28
CA ILE A 86 12.23 17.06 -6.20
C ILE A 86 13.69 17.46 -5.96
N LEU A 87 14.46 16.68 -5.21
CA LEU A 87 15.86 16.98 -4.94
C LEU A 87 16.67 17.03 -6.24
N LEU A 88 16.40 16.11 -7.16
CA LEU A 88 17.02 16.07 -8.48
C LEU A 88 16.73 17.35 -9.28
N CYS A 89 15.55 17.92 -9.09
CA CYS A 89 15.14 19.19 -9.70
C CYS A 89 15.86 20.42 -9.11
N ARG A 90 16.56 20.29 -7.97
CA ARG A 90 17.22 21.42 -7.28
C ARG A 90 18.73 21.49 -7.53
N ILE A 91 19.34 20.46 -8.10
CA ILE A 91 20.81 20.37 -8.27
C ILE A 91 21.32 21.32 -9.35
N CYS A 92 20.86 21.18 -10.60
CA CYS A 92 21.20 22.09 -11.69
C CYS A 92 20.09 22.14 -12.73
N ARG A 93 20.13 23.14 -13.64
CA ARG A 93 19.11 23.31 -14.68
C ARG A 93 18.91 22.06 -15.54
N ARG A 94 19.99 21.41 -15.96
CA ARG A 94 19.90 20.19 -16.79
C ARG A 94 19.25 19.04 -16.04
N TRP A 95 19.61 18.83 -14.78
CA TRP A 95 19.02 17.77 -13.95
C TRP A 95 17.53 18.00 -13.74
N ARG A 96 17.14 19.26 -13.53
CA ARG A 96 15.72 19.66 -13.52
C ARG A 96 15.03 19.30 -14.83
N GLU A 97 15.57 19.70 -15.97
CA GLU A 97 14.96 19.37 -17.28
C GLU A 97 14.81 17.86 -17.49
N ILE A 98 15.81 17.06 -17.12
CA ILE A 98 15.77 15.59 -17.22
C ILE A 98 14.74 15.01 -16.24
N ALA A 99 14.78 15.40 -14.97
CA ALA A 99 13.87 14.89 -13.95
C ALA A 99 12.39 15.21 -14.27
N LEU A 100 12.12 16.45 -14.69
CA LEU A 100 10.78 16.89 -15.08
C LEU A 100 10.26 16.21 -16.35
N SER A 101 11.15 15.79 -17.25
CA SER A 101 10.80 15.11 -18.50
C SER A 101 10.75 13.59 -18.37
N THR A 102 11.11 13.02 -17.21
CA THR A 102 11.15 11.57 -16.94
C THR A 102 9.93 11.14 -16.10
N PRO A 103 8.84 10.63 -16.70
CA PRO A 103 7.58 10.39 -15.99
C PRO A 103 7.69 9.32 -14.90
N THR A 104 8.61 8.36 -15.06
CA THR A 104 8.83 7.24 -14.14
C THR A 104 9.23 7.71 -12.74
N LEU A 105 9.87 8.88 -12.61
CA LEU A 105 10.26 9.46 -11.31
C LEU A 105 9.05 9.95 -10.49
N TRP A 106 7.90 10.15 -11.15
CA TRP A 106 6.71 10.75 -10.55
C TRP A 106 5.57 9.74 -10.39
N ARG A 107 5.84 8.45 -10.63
CA ARG A 107 4.79 7.42 -10.66
C ARG A 107 4.41 6.86 -9.28
N ALA A 108 5.12 7.25 -8.23
CA ALA A 108 4.84 6.83 -6.86
C ALA A 108 4.79 8.04 -5.92
N ILE A 109 3.78 8.11 -5.06
CA ILE A 109 3.63 9.15 -4.04
C ILE A 109 2.96 8.60 -2.79
N SER A 110 3.43 9.05 -1.63
CA SER A 110 2.80 8.81 -0.33
C SER A 110 2.53 10.13 0.36
N LEU A 111 1.30 10.32 0.83
CA LEU A 111 0.86 11.52 1.55
C LEU A 111 0.18 11.14 2.85
N VAL A 112 0.42 11.95 3.88
CA VAL A 112 -0.34 11.93 5.14
C VAL A 112 -1.10 13.24 5.26
N VAL A 113 -2.41 13.16 5.45
CA VAL A 113 -3.32 14.31 5.56
C VAL A 113 -3.85 14.35 6.98
N ASP A 114 -3.48 15.39 7.73
CA ASP A 114 -3.89 15.56 9.13
C ASP A 114 -4.37 17.00 9.34
N ASP A 115 -5.34 17.20 10.25
CA ASP A 115 -5.81 18.54 10.66
C ASP A 115 -5.23 19.00 12.00
N PHE A 116 -4.42 18.16 12.65
CA PHE A 116 -3.88 18.43 13.98
C PHE A 116 -2.76 19.48 14.00
N ASP A 117 -2.22 19.86 12.83
CA ASP A 117 -1.14 20.85 12.69
C ASP A 117 -1.59 22.30 12.95
N GLY A 118 -2.88 22.54 13.23
CA GLY A 118 -3.40 23.86 13.57
C GLY A 118 -3.15 24.88 12.43
N PRO A 119 -2.65 26.10 12.72
CA PRO A 119 -2.37 27.10 11.69
C PRO A 119 -1.25 26.71 10.71
N ASP A 120 -0.45 25.68 11.04
CA ASP A 120 0.62 25.13 10.19
C ASP A 120 0.12 23.92 9.36
N ASN A 121 -1.17 23.90 9.02
CA ASN A 121 -1.75 22.91 8.11
C ASN A 121 -1.27 23.17 6.67
N HIS A 122 -0.52 22.20 6.12
CA HIS A 122 0.01 22.25 4.74
C HIS A 122 -0.80 21.38 3.75
N ASN A 123 -2.07 21.09 4.04
CA ASN A 123 -2.89 20.20 3.19
C ASN A 123 -3.17 20.82 1.81
N ALA A 124 -3.29 22.14 1.70
CA ALA A 124 -3.41 22.80 0.40
C ALA A 124 -2.16 22.54 -0.48
N GLU A 125 -0.96 22.73 0.09
CA GLU A 125 0.31 22.46 -0.61
C GLU A 125 0.47 20.97 -0.96
N LYS A 126 0.07 20.07 -0.06
CA LYS A 126 0.06 18.61 -0.34
C LYS A 126 -0.88 18.26 -1.49
N LEU A 127 -2.02 18.93 -1.62
CA LEU A 127 -2.97 18.71 -2.70
C LEU A 127 -2.42 19.24 -4.03
N GLU A 128 -1.77 20.39 -4.04
CA GLU A 128 -1.05 20.91 -5.22
C GLU A 128 0.08 19.96 -5.64
N LEU A 129 0.84 19.47 -4.66
CA LEU A 129 1.90 18.49 -4.87
C LEU A 129 1.37 17.20 -5.50
N LEU A 130 0.22 16.71 -5.01
CA LEU A 130 -0.46 15.54 -5.58
C LEU A 130 -0.82 15.79 -7.05
N GLY A 131 -1.43 16.94 -7.36
CA GLY A 131 -1.76 17.34 -8.73
C GLY A 131 -0.53 17.38 -9.64
N TYR A 132 0.59 17.88 -9.12
CA TYR A 132 1.87 17.91 -9.82
C TYR A 132 2.36 16.49 -10.17
N TRP A 133 2.34 15.57 -9.21
CA TRP A 133 2.70 14.17 -9.43
C TRP A 133 1.80 13.49 -10.47
N MET A 134 0.48 13.71 -10.39
CA MET A 134 -0.48 13.17 -11.35
C MET A 134 -0.20 13.66 -12.77
N GLN A 135 0.11 14.95 -12.93
CA GLN A 135 0.45 15.54 -14.23
C GLN A 135 1.78 15.00 -14.78
N ARG A 136 2.82 14.91 -13.95
CA ARG A 136 4.18 14.54 -14.37
C ARG A 136 4.36 13.06 -14.66
N SER A 137 3.61 12.21 -13.98
CA SER A 137 3.61 10.76 -14.24
C SER A 137 3.01 10.38 -15.60
N ARG A 138 2.31 11.30 -16.28
CA ARG A 138 1.73 11.13 -17.62
C ARG A 138 0.84 9.90 -17.76
N THR A 139 1.34 8.84 -18.39
CA THR A 139 0.60 7.58 -18.63
C THR A 139 1.19 6.42 -17.85
N GLN A 140 2.14 6.66 -16.94
CA GLN A 140 2.77 5.61 -16.16
C GLN A 140 1.75 4.97 -15.20
N PRO A 141 1.85 3.65 -14.95
CA PRO A 141 1.17 3.00 -13.83
C PRO A 141 1.56 3.66 -12.51
N LEU A 142 0.60 3.79 -11.59
CA LEU A 142 0.73 4.56 -10.36
C LEU A 142 0.78 3.67 -9.11
N SER A 143 1.64 4.07 -8.17
CA SER A 143 1.61 3.59 -6.78
C SER A 143 1.25 4.75 -5.86
N LEU A 144 0.08 4.68 -5.21
CA LEU A 144 -0.45 5.76 -4.40
C LEU A 144 -0.66 5.28 -2.97
N LYS A 145 -0.13 6.03 -2.00
CA LYS A 145 -0.41 5.85 -0.58
C LYS A 145 -1.01 7.13 -0.01
N LEU A 146 -2.17 7.03 0.63
CA LEU A 146 -2.82 8.13 1.30
C LEU A 146 -3.28 7.66 2.67
N ALA A 147 -2.71 8.27 3.71
CA ALA A 147 -3.12 8.04 5.09
C ALA A 147 -3.71 9.31 5.68
N SER A 148 -4.77 9.19 6.44
CA SER A 148 -5.39 10.29 7.14
C SER A 148 -6.18 9.80 8.34
N SER A 149 -5.94 10.45 9.47
CA SER A 149 -6.71 10.25 10.71
C SER A 149 -7.75 11.36 10.94
N THR A 150 -7.90 12.27 9.97
CA THR A 150 -8.75 13.45 10.11
C THR A 150 -10.15 13.26 9.52
N SER A 151 -10.96 14.33 9.57
CA SER A 151 -12.32 14.35 9.03
C SER A 151 -12.35 14.16 7.52
N SER A 152 -13.38 13.45 7.05
CA SER A 152 -13.59 13.16 5.63
C SER A 152 -13.62 14.41 4.75
N GLN A 153 -14.13 15.54 5.27
CA GLN A 153 -14.20 16.80 4.53
C GLN A 153 -12.84 17.29 4.03
N VAL A 154 -11.76 16.98 4.75
CA VAL A 154 -10.40 17.37 4.37
C VAL A 154 -9.76 16.35 3.42
N VAL A 155 -10.16 15.08 3.52
CA VAL A 155 -9.60 13.99 2.71
C VAL A 155 -10.26 13.90 1.33
N VAL A 156 -11.55 14.25 1.22
CA VAL A 156 -12.35 14.19 -0.02
C VAL A 156 -11.63 14.83 -1.22
N PRO A 157 -11.06 16.05 -1.15
CA PRO A 157 -10.34 16.64 -2.28
C PRO A 157 -9.16 15.81 -2.79
N PHE A 158 -8.45 15.13 -1.89
CA PHE A 158 -7.34 14.24 -2.26
C PHE A 158 -7.86 13.00 -2.98
N ILE A 159 -8.96 12.42 -2.50
CA ILE A 159 -9.59 11.26 -3.12
C ILE A 159 -10.11 11.60 -4.52
N GLU A 160 -10.80 12.72 -4.68
CA GLU A 160 -11.28 13.19 -5.98
C GLU A 160 -10.11 13.40 -6.97
N ALA A 161 -9.01 13.99 -6.49
CA ALA A 161 -7.82 14.21 -7.31
C ALA A 161 -7.19 12.89 -7.80
N ILE A 162 -7.11 11.85 -6.97
CA ILE A 162 -6.54 10.56 -7.40
C ILE A 162 -7.53 9.75 -8.24
N VAL A 163 -8.83 9.78 -7.95
CA VAL A 163 -9.86 8.96 -8.62
C VAL A 163 -9.94 9.28 -10.11
N ALA A 164 -9.70 10.53 -10.51
CA ALA A 164 -9.59 10.92 -11.92
C ALA A 164 -8.53 10.11 -12.71
N HIS A 165 -7.58 9.50 -12.02
CA HIS A 165 -6.50 8.69 -12.59
C HIS A 165 -6.61 7.20 -12.26
N CYS A 166 -7.76 6.72 -11.79
CA CYS A 166 -7.96 5.34 -11.34
C CYS A 166 -7.62 4.25 -12.36
N HIS A 167 -7.77 4.55 -13.66
CA HIS A 167 -7.40 3.64 -14.74
C HIS A 167 -5.90 3.30 -14.81
N ARG A 168 -5.05 4.09 -14.13
CA ARG A 168 -3.59 3.92 -14.08
C ARG A 168 -3.09 3.31 -12.78
N TRP A 169 -3.96 3.09 -11.79
CA TRP A 169 -3.52 2.57 -10.49
C TRP A 169 -3.02 1.13 -10.64
N GLU A 170 -1.83 0.88 -10.14
CA GLU A 170 -1.23 -0.46 -10.05
C GLU A 170 -1.14 -0.91 -8.59
N TYR A 171 -0.80 0.02 -7.69
CA TYR A 171 -0.74 -0.19 -6.25
C TYR A 171 -1.48 0.96 -5.54
N LEU A 172 -2.37 0.61 -4.61
CA LEU A 172 -3.17 1.59 -3.89
C LEU A 172 -3.21 1.24 -2.40
N ASP A 173 -2.77 2.16 -1.53
CA ASP A 173 -2.87 2.05 -0.07
C ASP A 173 -3.66 3.24 0.48
N LEU A 174 -4.87 2.99 0.97
CA LEU A 174 -5.78 4.02 1.49
C LEU A 174 -6.14 3.72 2.94
N LEU A 175 -5.58 4.51 3.85
CA LEU A 175 -5.94 4.53 5.27
C LEU A 175 -6.69 5.84 5.55
N VAL A 176 -7.95 5.89 5.18
CA VAL A 176 -8.78 7.10 5.17
C VAL A 176 -10.15 6.82 5.78
N PRO A 177 -10.94 7.83 6.15
CA PRO A 177 -12.30 7.61 6.65
C PRO A 177 -13.15 6.76 5.68
N PHE A 178 -14.04 5.93 6.20
CA PHE A 178 -14.78 4.94 5.42
C PHE A 178 -15.58 5.55 4.26
N ASP A 179 -16.24 6.68 4.52
CA ASP A 179 -17.06 7.38 3.53
C ASP A 179 -16.24 7.89 2.32
N CYS A 180 -14.95 8.14 2.51
CA CYS A 180 -14.03 8.50 1.43
C CYS A 180 -13.79 7.33 0.46
N LEU A 181 -13.83 6.08 0.95
CA LEU A 181 -13.70 4.90 0.08
C LEU A 181 -14.88 4.78 -0.89
N LEU A 182 -16.06 5.29 -0.51
CA LEU A 182 -17.25 5.25 -1.37
C LEU A 182 -17.13 6.14 -2.62
N LEU A 183 -16.17 7.06 -2.64
CA LEU A 183 -15.85 7.91 -3.78
C LEU A 183 -14.95 7.22 -4.81
N LEU A 184 -14.39 6.06 -4.46
CA LEU A 184 -13.66 5.22 -5.39
C LEU A 184 -14.68 4.65 -6.39
N GLN A 185 -14.86 5.34 -7.50
CA GLN A 185 -15.73 4.90 -8.59
C GLN A 185 -14.94 4.94 -9.89
N GLY A 186 -14.85 3.80 -10.58
CA GLY A 186 -14.16 3.71 -11.86
C GLY A 186 -13.67 2.31 -12.20
N GLU A 187 -13.07 2.21 -13.39
CA GLU A 187 -12.37 1.02 -13.85
C GLU A 187 -10.89 1.12 -13.46
N MET A 188 -10.38 0.05 -12.85
CA MET A 188 -9.01 -0.03 -12.35
C MET A 188 -8.32 -1.23 -13.01
N PRO A 189 -8.10 -1.19 -14.34
CA PRO A 189 -7.68 -2.34 -15.13
C PRO A 189 -6.27 -2.84 -14.79
N LEU A 190 -5.43 -1.99 -14.20
CA LEU A 190 -4.04 -2.28 -13.85
C LEU A 190 -3.83 -2.59 -12.36
N LEU A 191 -4.87 -2.47 -11.52
CA LEU A 191 -4.70 -2.58 -10.07
C LEU A 191 -4.32 -4.02 -9.69
N ARG A 192 -3.18 -4.17 -9.02
CA ARG A 192 -2.59 -5.45 -8.62
C ARG A 192 -2.68 -5.69 -7.12
N GLU A 193 -2.42 -4.63 -6.35
CA GLU A 193 -2.45 -4.67 -4.89
C GLU A 193 -3.29 -3.51 -4.35
N LEU A 194 -4.12 -3.85 -3.37
CA LEU A 194 -4.99 -2.89 -2.71
C LEU A 194 -4.87 -3.06 -1.21
N THR A 195 -4.53 -1.97 -0.52
CA THR A 195 -4.69 -1.84 0.92
C THR A 195 -5.80 -0.84 1.21
N VAL A 196 -6.78 -1.24 2.02
CA VAL A 196 -7.81 -0.34 2.54
C VAL A 196 -7.93 -0.52 4.04
N GLY A 197 -8.09 0.59 4.75
CA GLY A 197 -8.35 0.55 6.18
C GLY A 197 -9.05 1.79 6.69
N PRO A 198 -10.37 1.72 7.00
CA PRO A 198 -11.08 2.85 7.55
C PRO A 198 -10.53 3.19 8.93
N VAL A 199 -10.24 4.47 9.15
CA VAL A 199 -9.75 4.96 10.45
C VAL A 199 -10.89 5.16 11.47
N ASP A 200 -12.15 5.11 11.01
CA ASP A 200 -13.35 5.33 11.80
C ASP A 200 -14.28 4.10 11.81
N LEU A 201 -14.31 3.41 12.96
CA LEU A 201 -15.05 2.15 13.17
C LEU A 201 -16.59 2.33 13.31
N ARG A 202 -17.16 3.48 12.93
CA ARG A 202 -18.50 3.89 13.38
C ARG A 202 -19.64 3.75 12.36
N HIS A 203 -19.40 3.08 11.24
CA HIS A 203 -20.39 3.05 10.16
C HIS A 203 -21.09 1.69 10.03
N ASP A 204 -22.25 1.58 10.69
CA ASP A 204 -23.28 0.57 10.42
C ASP A 204 -23.90 0.81 9.03
N ILE A 205 -23.20 0.41 7.97
CA ILE A 205 -23.76 0.48 6.63
C ILE A 205 -24.39 -0.88 6.33
N THR A 206 -25.71 -0.90 6.27
CA THR A 206 -26.50 -2.12 6.01
C THR A 206 -26.52 -2.52 4.52
N ARG A 207 -25.77 -1.85 3.65
CA ARG A 207 -25.79 -2.05 2.19
C ARG A 207 -24.40 -2.16 1.59
N GLY A 208 -24.13 -3.30 0.96
CA GLY A 208 -22.95 -3.54 0.15
C GLY A 208 -22.76 -2.54 -0.98
N VAL A 209 -21.66 -1.78 -0.92
CA VAL A 209 -21.14 -0.91 -1.95
C VAL A 209 -20.01 -1.63 -2.69
N LYS A 210 -20.11 -1.64 -4.02
CA LYS A 210 -19.02 -2.10 -4.88
C LYS A 210 -18.02 -0.96 -5.01
N LEU A 211 -16.86 -1.07 -4.35
CA LEU A 211 -15.79 -0.07 -4.43
C LEU A 211 -15.14 0.00 -5.82
N PHE A 212 -15.20 -1.09 -6.58
CA PHE A 212 -14.48 -1.19 -7.84
C PHE A 212 -15.42 -1.56 -8.98
N GLY A 213 -15.41 -0.77 -10.06
CA GLY A 213 -16.16 -1.11 -11.27
C GLY A 213 -15.65 -2.43 -11.86
N ASN A 214 -14.35 -2.47 -12.15
CA ASN A 214 -13.62 -3.62 -12.69
C ASN A 214 -12.13 -3.55 -12.30
N ALA A 215 -11.60 -4.59 -11.66
CA ALA A 215 -10.19 -4.69 -11.27
C ALA A 215 -9.67 -6.12 -11.55
N PRO A 216 -9.48 -6.50 -12.84
CA PRO A 216 -9.24 -7.89 -13.24
C PRO A 216 -7.82 -8.40 -12.93
N GLN A 217 -6.87 -7.51 -12.62
CA GLN A 217 -5.49 -7.88 -12.28
C GLN A 217 -5.23 -7.91 -10.77
N LEU A 218 -6.25 -7.61 -9.95
CA LEU A 218 -6.11 -7.51 -8.50
C LEU A 218 -5.91 -8.91 -7.93
N TRP A 219 -4.76 -9.16 -7.30
CA TRP A 219 -4.42 -10.47 -6.75
C TRP A 219 -4.06 -10.44 -5.25
N HIS A 220 -3.70 -9.26 -4.72
CA HIS A 220 -3.41 -9.03 -3.31
C HIS A 220 -4.39 -8.02 -2.71
N ILE A 221 -5.03 -8.37 -1.60
CA ILE A 221 -5.83 -7.42 -0.80
C ILE A 221 -5.35 -7.41 0.65
N THR A 222 -5.14 -6.21 1.18
CA THR A 222 -4.88 -5.96 2.59
C THR A 222 -6.02 -5.14 3.18
N LEU A 223 -6.66 -5.66 4.23
CA LEU A 223 -7.74 -5.01 4.96
C LEU A 223 -7.26 -4.67 6.37
N ARG A 224 -7.02 -3.38 6.65
CA ARG A 224 -6.59 -2.90 7.96
C ARG A 224 -7.79 -2.36 8.72
N SER A 225 -8.29 -3.06 9.73
CA SER A 225 -9.44 -2.59 10.56
C SER A 225 -10.79 -2.51 9.83
N CYS A 226 -11.01 -3.38 8.84
CA CYS A 226 -12.29 -3.44 8.13
C CYS A 226 -13.19 -4.51 8.78
N PHE A 227 -14.35 -4.12 9.32
CA PHE A 227 -15.44 -5.06 9.54
C PHE A 227 -16.07 -5.38 8.19
N LEU A 228 -15.96 -6.63 7.76
CA LEU A 228 -16.45 -7.14 6.49
C LEU A 228 -17.95 -7.45 6.53
N ASN A 229 -18.69 -6.78 7.40
CA ASN A 229 -20.14 -6.80 7.45
C ASN A 229 -20.74 -6.30 6.13
N SER A 230 -20.77 -7.15 5.10
CA SER A 230 -21.54 -7.01 3.85
C SER A 230 -21.36 -5.74 3.01
N THR A 231 -20.52 -4.77 3.43
CA THR A 231 -20.45 -3.40 2.93
C THR A 231 -19.51 -3.22 1.76
N LEU A 232 -18.41 -3.96 1.68
CA LEU A 232 -17.43 -3.81 0.61
C LEU A 232 -17.39 -5.07 -0.25
N ARG A 233 -17.62 -4.92 -1.57
CA ARG A 233 -17.56 -6.04 -2.52
C ARG A 233 -16.26 -6.02 -3.32
N PHE A 234 -15.44 -7.05 -3.11
CA PHE A 234 -14.19 -7.28 -3.84
C PHE A 234 -14.31 -8.46 -4.82
N PRO A 235 -13.45 -8.56 -5.84
CA PRO A 235 -13.42 -9.72 -6.75
C PRO A 235 -12.71 -10.93 -6.10
N TRP A 236 -13.24 -11.43 -4.98
CA TRP A 236 -12.59 -12.46 -4.14
C TRP A 236 -12.13 -13.71 -4.88
N SER A 237 -12.86 -14.13 -5.91
CA SER A 237 -12.60 -15.37 -6.65
C SER A 237 -11.24 -15.42 -7.36
N GLN A 238 -10.58 -14.28 -7.58
CA GLN A 238 -9.28 -14.20 -8.26
C GLN A 238 -8.11 -13.90 -7.30
N ILE A 239 -8.39 -13.67 -6.02
CA ILE A 239 -7.40 -13.26 -5.03
C ILE A 239 -6.53 -14.45 -4.63
N THR A 240 -5.22 -14.20 -4.57
CA THR A 240 -4.21 -15.21 -4.19
C THR A 240 -3.51 -14.86 -2.89
N HIS A 241 -3.46 -13.57 -2.51
CA HIS A 241 -2.87 -13.10 -1.26
C HIS A 241 -3.85 -12.21 -0.52
N LEU A 242 -4.08 -12.54 0.75
CA LEU A 242 -5.04 -11.84 1.59
C LEU A 242 -4.44 -11.58 2.97
N ASP A 243 -4.36 -10.32 3.35
CA ASP A 243 -3.99 -9.90 4.70
C ASP A 243 -5.17 -9.15 5.32
N ALA A 244 -5.94 -9.82 6.18
CA ALA A 244 -7.13 -9.23 6.78
C ALA A 244 -6.96 -9.10 8.30
N HIS A 245 -7.11 -7.88 8.79
CA HIS A 245 -6.93 -7.54 10.18
C HIS A 245 -8.22 -7.05 10.84
N CYS A 246 -8.37 -7.38 12.12
CA CYS A 246 -9.52 -7.06 12.96
C CYS A 246 -10.82 -7.75 12.52
N LEU A 247 -10.74 -9.00 12.10
CA LEU A 247 -11.90 -9.79 11.69
C LEU A 247 -12.60 -10.45 12.89
N TYR A 248 -13.90 -10.64 12.79
CA TYR A 248 -14.60 -11.61 13.63
C TYR A 248 -14.43 -13.04 13.11
N GLU A 249 -14.61 -14.02 14.00
CA GLU A 249 -14.46 -15.46 13.69
C GLU A 249 -15.30 -15.90 12.50
N HIS A 250 -16.55 -15.42 12.39
CA HIS A 250 -17.46 -15.78 11.31
C HIS A 250 -17.04 -15.18 9.96
N GLU A 251 -16.58 -13.92 9.95
CA GLU A 251 -16.10 -13.22 8.74
C GLU A 251 -14.91 -13.95 8.11
N CYS A 252 -14.01 -14.48 8.94
CA CYS A 252 -12.88 -15.28 8.46
C CYS A 252 -13.35 -16.43 7.57
N THR A 253 -14.33 -17.21 8.02
CA THR A 253 -14.82 -18.37 7.26
C THR A 253 -15.53 -17.97 5.98
N ASP A 254 -16.22 -16.84 5.96
CA ASP A 254 -16.93 -16.37 4.78
C ASP A 254 -15.97 -15.89 3.69
N ILE A 255 -14.93 -15.14 4.05
CA ILE A 255 -13.91 -14.70 3.07
C ILE A 255 -13.13 -15.88 2.51
N LEU A 256 -12.74 -16.82 3.37
CA LEU A 256 -12.02 -18.02 2.94
C LEU A 256 -12.86 -18.89 1.98
N ARG A 257 -14.20 -18.86 2.10
CA ARG A 257 -15.09 -19.50 1.11
C ARG A 257 -15.12 -18.77 -0.22
N GLU A 258 -14.99 -17.44 -0.22
CA GLU A 258 -15.02 -16.62 -1.42
C GLU A 258 -13.66 -16.55 -2.15
N THR A 259 -12.58 -17.07 -1.56
CA THR A 259 -11.20 -17.00 -2.07
C THR A 259 -10.59 -18.38 -2.42
N PRO A 260 -11.13 -19.11 -3.40
CA PRO A 260 -10.69 -20.48 -3.71
C PRO A 260 -9.26 -20.60 -4.28
N LEU A 261 -8.66 -19.50 -4.75
CA LEU A 261 -7.33 -19.46 -5.35
C LEU A 261 -6.24 -18.94 -4.39
N LEU A 262 -6.56 -18.88 -3.09
CA LEU A 262 -5.65 -18.33 -2.09
C LEU A 262 -4.37 -19.18 -1.96
N VAL A 263 -3.23 -18.51 -1.96
CA VAL A 263 -1.87 -19.08 -1.85
C VAL A 263 -1.23 -18.69 -0.52
N ALA A 264 -1.40 -17.42 -0.11
CA ALA A 264 -0.97 -16.94 1.19
C ALA A 264 -2.09 -16.15 1.88
N CYS A 265 -2.24 -16.35 3.19
CA CYS A 265 -3.27 -15.69 3.96
C CYS A 265 -2.79 -15.32 5.36
N THR A 266 -3.00 -14.06 5.74
CA THR A 266 -2.87 -13.58 7.10
C THR A 266 -4.24 -13.16 7.61
N LEU A 267 -4.68 -13.74 8.72
CA LEU A 267 -5.91 -13.35 9.41
C LEU A 267 -5.57 -12.94 10.84
N CYS A 268 -5.89 -11.71 11.20
CA CYS A 268 -5.82 -11.23 12.58
C CYS A 268 -7.25 -11.06 13.11
N VAL A 269 -7.61 -11.88 14.09
CA VAL A 269 -8.98 -12.01 14.59
C VAL A 269 -9.14 -11.28 15.93
N CYS A 270 -10.31 -10.65 16.13
CA CYS A 270 -10.71 -9.99 17.36
C CYS A 270 -11.87 -10.74 18.02
N CYS A 271 -12.01 -10.60 19.34
CA CYS A 271 -13.16 -11.18 20.05
C CYS A 271 -14.48 -10.58 19.55
N SER A 272 -15.51 -11.42 19.43
CA SER A 272 -16.88 -10.99 19.19
C SER A 272 -17.70 -11.22 20.46
N ASP A 273 -18.55 -10.25 20.81
CA ASP A 273 -19.57 -10.40 21.86
C ASP A 273 -20.77 -11.25 21.38
N ASP A 274 -20.87 -11.54 20.07
CA ASP A 274 -21.99 -12.25 19.48
C ASP A 274 -21.73 -13.76 19.39
N ASP A 275 -22.67 -14.55 19.94
CA ASP A 275 -22.75 -16.02 19.82
C ASP A 275 -23.18 -16.47 18.39
N MET A 276 -22.64 -15.84 17.34
CA MET A 276 -22.92 -16.23 15.97
C MET A 276 -22.23 -17.54 15.61
N VAL A 277 -23.04 -18.57 15.34
CA VAL A 277 -22.60 -19.92 15.02
C VAL A 277 -21.92 -19.94 13.64
N VAL A 278 -20.66 -20.35 13.61
CA VAL A 278 -19.92 -20.64 12.38
C VAL A 278 -20.68 -21.69 11.56
N GLY A 279 -21.06 -21.33 10.33
CA GLY A 279 -21.78 -22.24 9.42
C GLY A 279 -20.94 -23.47 9.02
N PRO A 280 -21.58 -24.61 8.70
CA PRO A 280 -20.94 -25.94 8.62
C PRO A 280 -20.14 -26.23 7.34
N ALA A 281 -20.00 -25.27 6.41
CA ALA A 281 -19.27 -25.52 5.17
C ALA A 281 -17.77 -25.39 5.40
N VAL A 282 -17.04 -26.50 5.23
CA VAL A 282 -15.58 -26.62 5.33
C VAL A 282 -14.94 -26.05 4.05
N PRO A 283 -14.40 -24.82 4.04
CA PRO A 283 -13.62 -24.34 2.90
C PRO A 283 -12.42 -25.26 2.65
N VAL A 284 -12.33 -25.77 1.43
CA VAL A 284 -11.15 -26.46 0.92
C VAL A 284 -10.35 -25.43 0.12
N LEU A 285 -9.14 -25.13 0.57
CA LEU A 285 -8.23 -24.20 -0.10
C LEU A 285 -7.04 -24.99 -0.65
N PRO A 286 -7.16 -25.51 -1.88
CA PRO A 286 -6.21 -26.49 -2.40
C PRO A 286 -4.84 -25.90 -2.74
N GLN A 287 -4.72 -24.58 -2.85
CA GLN A 287 -3.49 -23.89 -3.22
C GLN A 287 -2.85 -23.13 -2.06
N LEU A 288 -3.47 -23.11 -0.88
CA LEU A 288 -2.97 -22.34 0.26
C LEU A 288 -1.71 -22.98 0.81
N GLN A 289 -0.59 -22.26 0.70
CA GLN A 289 0.74 -22.68 1.14
C GLN A 289 1.11 -22.04 2.47
N THR A 290 0.70 -20.79 2.70
CA THR A 290 1.02 -20.03 3.91
C THR A 290 -0.26 -19.58 4.59
N LEU A 291 -0.41 -19.94 5.86
CA LEU A 291 -1.50 -19.45 6.71
C LEU A 291 -0.92 -18.87 7.99
N ILE A 292 -1.22 -17.60 8.26
CA ILE A 292 -0.85 -16.89 9.47
C ILE A 292 -2.15 -16.52 10.19
N LEU A 293 -2.35 -17.06 11.39
CA LEU A 293 -3.51 -16.78 12.24
C LEU A 293 -3.04 -16.10 13.52
N LEU A 294 -3.36 -14.82 13.63
CA LEU A 294 -3.01 -13.99 14.77
C LEU A 294 -4.28 -13.58 15.52
N SER A 295 -4.12 -13.23 16.78
CA SER A 295 -5.18 -12.68 17.60
C SER A 295 -4.75 -11.36 18.24
N GLN A 296 -5.69 -10.44 18.43
CA GLN A 296 -5.47 -9.25 19.25
C GLN A 296 -5.85 -9.47 20.73
N ASP A 297 -6.71 -10.44 20.99
CA ASP A 297 -7.25 -10.72 22.33
C ASP A 297 -6.97 -12.19 22.72
N LEU A 298 -6.75 -12.44 24.02
CA LEU A 298 -6.47 -13.79 24.51
C LEU A 298 -7.69 -14.72 24.50
N ASP A 299 -8.90 -14.15 24.43
CA ASP A 299 -10.16 -14.89 24.49
C ASP A 299 -10.67 -15.37 23.11
N VAL A 300 -9.94 -15.07 22.03
CA VAL A 300 -10.32 -15.47 20.66
C VAL A 300 -10.17 -16.98 20.47
N ARG A 301 -11.18 -17.60 19.87
CA ARG A 301 -11.21 -19.05 19.61
C ARG A 301 -10.73 -19.34 18.19
N LEU A 302 -9.46 -19.06 17.88
CA LEU A 302 -8.87 -19.35 16.56
C LEU A 302 -8.97 -20.83 16.18
N TRP A 303 -8.99 -21.73 17.18
CA TRP A 303 -9.24 -23.16 16.97
C TRP A 303 -10.54 -23.46 16.21
N LEU A 304 -11.59 -22.63 16.34
CA LEU A 304 -12.82 -22.79 15.56
C LEU A 304 -12.55 -22.62 14.07
N VAL A 305 -11.80 -21.59 13.68
CA VAL A 305 -11.44 -21.36 12.27
C VAL A 305 -10.63 -22.54 11.73
N LEU A 306 -9.66 -23.03 12.51
CA LEU A 306 -8.85 -24.20 12.17
C LEU A 306 -9.69 -25.46 11.97
N ASP A 307 -10.70 -25.72 12.79
CA ASP A 307 -11.54 -26.92 12.72
C ASP A 307 -12.39 -27.01 11.44
N TYR A 308 -12.60 -25.89 10.73
CA TYR A 308 -13.36 -25.87 9.47
C TYR A 308 -12.49 -25.81 8.21
N LEU A 309 -11.16 -25.79 8.31
CA LEU A 309 -10.29 -25.61 7.15
C LEU A 309 -9.72 -26.93 6.61
N THR A 310 -9.72 -27.11 5.29
CA THR A 310 -8.97 -28.21 4.65
C THR A 310 -7.91 -27.63 3.70
N LEU A 311 -6.64 -27.79 4.05
CA LEU A 311 -5.51 -27.07 3.46
C LEU A 311 -4.44 -28.03 2.94
N PRO A 312 -4.69 -28.79 1.85
CA PRO A 312 -3.82 -29.88 1.44
C PRO A 312 -2.43 -29.46 0.97
N ALA A 313 -2.26 -28.20 0.53
CA ALA A 313 -0.98 -27.65 0.07
C ALA A 313 -0.22 -26.84 1.13
N LEU A 314 -0.68 -26.83 2.39
CA LEU A 314 -0.10 -26.01 3.44
C LEU A 314 1.35 -26.40 3.74
N GLN A 315 2.25 -25.41 3.72
CA GLN A 315 3.68 -25.55 3.97
C GLN A 315 4.13 -24.76 5.20
N THR A 316 3.54 -23.58 5.44
CA THR A 316 3.88 -22.70 6.55
C THR A 316 2.62 -22.35 7.34
N LEU A 317 2.66 -22.57 8.64
CA LEU A 317 1.60 -22.22 9.58
C LEU A 317 2.17 -21.36 10.70
N GLU A 318 1.58 -20.18 10.92
CA GLU A 318 1.87 -19.33 12.08
C GLU A 318 0.60 -19.16 12.93
N VAL A 319 0.72 -19.39 14.23
CA VAL A 319 -0.41 -19.38 15.18
C VAL A 319 0.02 -18.83 16.54
N ALA A 320 -0.89 -18.12 17.22
CA ALA A 320 -0.72 -17.75 18.63
C ALA A 320 -1.22 -18.86 19.56
N GLU A 321 -0.34 -19.42 20.42
CA GLU A 321 -0.66 -20.56 21.28
C GLU A 321 -1.92 -20.37 22.16
N PRO A 322 -2.16 -19.22 22.79
CA PRO A 322 -3.32 -19.02 23.67
C PRO A 322 -4.67 -19.26 22.97
N CYS A 323 -4.73 -19.03 21.66
CA CYS A 323 -5.95 -19.04 20.87
C CYS A 323 -6.22 -20.40 20.19
N ILE A 324 -5.31 -21.36 20.32
CA ILE A 324 -5.39 -22.67 19.66
C ILE A 324 -5.28 -23.83 20.64
N THR A 325 -5.71 -25.01 20.19
CA THR A 325 -5.51 -26.27 20.92
C THR A 325 -4.68 -27.24 20.08
N LEU A 326 -3.86 -28.08 20.74
CA LEU A 326 -3.16 -29.17 20.03
C LEU A 326 -4.14 -30.12 19.31
N VAL A 327 -5.35 -30.26 19.86
CA VAL A 327 -6.42 -31.03 19.22
C VAL A 327 -6.82 -30.39 17.89
N SER A 328 -7.05 -29.08 17.84
CA SER A 328 -7.39 -28.37 16.59
C SER A 328 -6.28 -28.41 15.54
N LEU A 329 -5.02 -28.46 15.96
CA LEU A 329 -3.89 -28.66 15.03
C LEU A 329 -3.86 -30.10 14.50
N ALA A 330 -4.13 -31.09 15.35
CA ALA A 330 -4.19 -32.50 14.95
C ALA A 330 -5.37 -32.77 14.00
N THR A 331 -6.55 -32.21 14.28
CA THR A 331 -7.73 -32.34 13.40
C THR A 331 -7.47 -31.69 12.04
N LEU A 332 -6.82 -30.52 12.02
CA LEU A 332 -6.38 -29.86 10.78
C LEU A 332 -5.42 -30.75 9.99
N ALA A 333 -4.39 -31.31 10.65
CA ALA A 333 -3.38 -32.16 10.03
C ALA A 333 -4.00 -33.43 9.42
N GLU A 334 -4.88 -34.10 10.18
CA GLU A 334 -5.57 -35.31 9.74
C GLU A 334 -6.49 -35.05 8.53
N ARG A 335 -7.24 -33.94 8.58
CA ARG A 335 -8.19 -33.55 7.53
C ARG A 335 -7.46 -33.08 6.26
N SER A 336 -6.41 -32.29 6.41
CA SER A 336 -5.70 -31.66 5.29
C SER A 336 -4.69 -32.60 4.65
N LYS A 337 -4.13 -33.55 5.41
CA LYS A 337 -3.03 -34.43 4.96
C LYS A 337 -1.87 -33.65 4.32
N CYS A 338 -1.62 -32.45 4.83
CA CYS A 338 -0.59 -31.55 4.32
C CYS A 338 0.81 -31.96 4.80
N HIS A 339 1.83 -31.49 4.08
CA HIS A 339 3.22 -31.64 4.46
C HIS A 339 3.76 -30.30 4.98
N LEU A 340 3.52 -30.05 6.26
CA LEU A 340 3.95 -28.81 6.90
C LEU A 340 5.48 -28.79 7.03
N ASN A 341 6.12 -27.77 6.45
CA ASN A 341 7.56 -27.56 6.50
C ASN A 341 7.96 -26.72 7.70
N GLU A 342 7.20 -25.67 7.97
CA GLU A 342 7.48 -24.69 9.01
C GLU A 342 6.24 -24.40 9.87
N LEU A 343 6.41 -24.47 11.19
CA LEU A 343 5.42 -24.06 12.18
C LEU A 343 6.02 -22.97 13.05
N LEU A 344 5.39 -21.81 13.07
CA LEU A 344 5.71 -20.71 13.98
C LEU A 344 4.62 -20.62 15.04
N VAL A 345 5.02 -20.68 16.30
CA VAL A 345 4.11 -20.54 17.43
C VAL A 345 4.56 -19.33 18.25
N THR A 346 3.68 -18.34 18.35
CA THR A 346 3.89 -17.17 19.21
C THR A 346 3.24 -17.38 20.57
N GLU A 347 3.81 -16.76 21.60
CA GLU A 347 3.35 -16.85 22.99
C GLU A 347 3.34 -18.29 23.50
N ALA A 348 4.40 -19.03 23.14
CA ALA A 348 4.45 -20.46 23.37
C ALA A 348 4.66 -20.77 24.86
N THR A 349 3.78 -21.58 25.45
CA THR A 349 3.91 -22.12 26.81
C THR A 349 4.29 -23.59 26.81
N ARG A 350 4.04 -24.29 25.69
CA ARG A 350 4.35 -25.71 25.50
C ARG A 350 5.75 -25.89 24.91
N VAL A 351 6.36 -27.03 25.22
CA VAL A 351 7.64 -27.44 24.63
C VAL A 351 7.48 -27.89 23.17
N GLU A 352 8.53 -27.73 22.36
CA GLU A 352 8.56 -28.08 20.93
C GLU A 352 8.07 -29.51 20.64
N SER A 353 8.39 -30.47 21.51
CA SER A 353 8.03 -31.88 21.32
C SER A 353 6.52 -32.09 21.19
N ALA A 354 5.71 -31.31 21.91
CA ALA A 354 4.26 -31.41 21.85
C ALA A 354 3.71 -31.09 20.45
N TYR A 355 4.36 -30.17 19.72
CA TYR A 355 4.00 -29.81 18.35
C TYR A 355 4.52 -30.82 17.33
N ARG A 356 5.72 -31.36 17.57
CA ARG A 356 6.33 -32.40 16.72
C ARG A 356 5.54 -33.71 16.75
N ASP A 357 4.88 -34.02 17.87
CA ASP A 357 3.97 -35.16 18.00
C ASP A 357 2.71 -35.00 17.11
N VAL A 358 2.26 -33.75 16.89
CA VAL A 358 1.13 -33.44 16.01
C VAL A 358 1.53 -33.45 14.53
N PHE A 359 2.71 -32.91 14.20
CA PHE A 359 3.25 -32.84 12.84
C PHE A 359 4.51 -33.69 12.69
N PRO A 360 4.39 -35.02 12.54
CA PRO A 360 5.55 -35.88 12.36
C PRO A 360 6.26 -35.57 11.04
N GLY A 361 7.56 -35.30 11.11
CA GLY A 361 8.39 -35.00 9.93
C GLY A 361 8.53 -33.51 9.59
N ILE A 362 7.98 -32.61 10.40
CA ILE A 362 8.19 -31.16 10.25
C ILE A 362 9.67 -30.77 10.35
N GLN A 363 10.12 -29.92 9.43
CA GLN A 363 11.53 -29.51 9.34
C GLN A 363 11.88 -28.46 10.39
N THR A 364 11.04 -27.43 10.51
CA THR A 364 11.32 -26.26 11.34
C THR A 364 10.14 -25.97 12.27
N ILE A 365 10.41 -25.88 13.57
CA ILE A 365 9.46 -25.32 14.55
C ILE A 365 10.16 -24.13 15.20
N ARG A 366 9.50 -22.96 15.21
CA ARG A 366 9.98 -21.76 15.89
C ARG A 366 8.99 -21.39 16.98
N LEU A 367 9.49 -21.28 18.21
CA LEU A 367 8.73 -20.79 19.35
C LEU A 367 9.20 -19.37 19.67
N ASP A 368 8.26 -18.43 19.77
CA ASP A 368 8.49 -17.02 20.13
C ASP A 368 9.46 -16.25 19.20
N GLY A 369 9.68 -16.75 18.00
CA GLY A 369 10.50 -16.10 16.98
C GLY A 369 9.63 -15.26 16.05
N ARG A 370 9.66 -13.93 16.20
CA ARG A 370 9.17 -13.02 15.14
C ARG A 370 9.90 -13.36 13.85
N MET A 371 9.18 -13.56 12.75
CA MET A 371 9.78 -13.52 11.42
C MET A 371 10.50 -12.18 11.29
N MET A 372 11.81 -12.22 11.02
CA MET A 372 12.53 -11.02 10.59
C MET A 372 11.92 -10.60 9.27
N GLN A 373 11.22 -9.46 9.28
CA GLN A 373 10.91 -8.69 8.08
C GLN A 373 12.26 -8.14 7.60
N ASP A 374 12.74 -8.65 6.47
CA ASP A 374 13.81 -8.03 5.69
C ASP A 374 13.26 -6.83 4.90
#